data_AF-A0A9E0IKP1-F1
#
_entry.id   AF-A0A9E0IKP1-F1
#
_cell.length_a   1.000
_cell.length_b   1.000
_cell.length_c   1.000
_cell.angle_alpha   90.00
_cell.angle_beta   90.00
_cell.angle_gamma   90.00
#
_symmetry.space_group_name_H-M   'P 1'
#
loop_
_entity.id
_entity.type
_entity.pdbx_description
1 polymer ?
#
loop_
_entity_poly.entity_id
_entity_poly.type
_entity_poly.pdbx_seq_one_letter_code
_entity_poly.pdbx_strand_id
1 'polypeptide(L)'
;MRVAVVVLTLLLAGLGPGCGGRPPIPKRGVVESDLGGWKFRRYQPVLDVEVYVGANPAEAYTASYVRDEAEKRGRIEDADLVNVFVTRYQKAPGVLRETVRFARRLAQEAGYTVEEGKVGGVRALTITGNGEAWVMWAASRHVVKVGGRGRDGVPAGMVEAYGDRYPSVLPSGVLEGALPEPELEAGEGKPVEDDPKAPYDPDNPQADVGDVNTDKLDQQIEDKKRRDEEQRKADEAELERQDAERKKKKR
;
A
#
# COMPACT_ATOMS: atom_id res chain seq x y z
N MET A 1 5.74 18.41 -77.95
CA MET A 1 5.74 17.54 -76.76
C MET A 1 5.74 18.43 -75.52
N ARG A 2 4.62 18.50 -74.79
CA ARG A 2 4.50 19.27 -73.54
C ARG A 2 4.38 18.27 -72.39
N VAL A 3 5.41 18.22 -71.53
CA VAL A 3 5.45 17.37 -70.35
C VAL A 3 4.70 18.09 -69.23
N ALA A 4 3.58 17.53 -68.80
CA ALA A 4 2.82 18.02 -67.66
C ALA A 4 3.46 17.48 -66.38
N VAL A 5 3.96 18.40 -65.53
CA VAL A 5 4.45 18.09 -64.18
C VAL A 5 3.24 18.11 -63.25
N VAL A 6 2.84 16.92 -62.78
CA VAL A 6 1.82 16.76 -61.74
C VAL A 6 2.51 16.92 -60.38
N VAL A 7 2.25 18.04 -59.71
CA VAL A 7 2.66 18.26 -58.32
C VAL A 7 1.64 17.56 -57.42
N LEU A 8 2.04 16.41 -56.87
CA LEU A 8 1.28 15.65 -55.89
C LEU A 8 1.53 16.25 -54.50
N THR A 9 0.65 17.15 -54.05
CA THR A 9 0.68 17.72 -52.71
C THR A 9 0.24 16.66 -51.70
N LEU A 10 1.19 16.05 -51.00
CA LEU A 10 0.93 15.14 -49.89
C LEU A 10 0.36 15.94 -48.70
N LEU A 11 -0.96 15.88 -48.49
CA LEU A 11 -1.57 16.33 -47.25
C LEU A 11 -1.17 15.35 -46.13
N LEU A 12 -0.15 15.72 -45.35
CA LEU A 12 0.06 15.11 -44.03
C LEU A 12 -1.12 15.50 -43.14
N ALA A 13 -2.11 14.62 -43.05
CA ALA A 13 -3.11 14.68 -42.00
C ALA A 13 -2.39 14.46 -40.67
N GLY A 14 -2.20 15.55 -39.92
CA GLY A 14 -1.68 15.51 -38.56
C GLY A 14 -2.57 14.63 -37.70
N LEU A 15 -2.03 13.48 -37.29
CA LEU A 15 -2.48 12.72 -36.14
C LEU A 15 -2.28 13.60 -34.90
N GLY A 16 -3.27 14.44 -34.60
CA GLY A 16 -3.34 15.07 -33.29
C GLY A 16 -3.44 13.99 -32.21
N PRO A 17 -2.81 14.14 -31.03
CA PRO A 17 -3.01 13.24 -29.91
C PRO A 17 -4.48 13.31 -29.50
N GLY A 18 -5.26 12.35 -29.99
CA GLY A 18 -6.67 12.22 -29.67
C GLY A 18 -6.84 12.06 -28.17
N CYS A 19 -7.62 12.95 -27.56
CA CYS A 19 -8.28 12.78 -26.27
C CYS A 19 -7.39 12.24 -25.14
N GLY A 20 -6.42 13.06 -24.71
CA GLY A 20 -5.61 12.85 -23.49
C GLY A 20 -6.40 12.98 -22.19
N GLY A 21 -7.50 12.24 -22.06
CA GLY A 21 -8.22 12.08 -20.80
C GLY A 21 -7.49 11.06 -19.92
N ARG A 22 -7.53 11.27 -18.60
CA ARG A 22 -7.03 10.26 -17.65
C ARG A 22 -7.78 8.95 -17.87
N PRO A 23 -7.10 7.79 -17.87
CA PRO A 23 -7.77 6.51 -17.92
C PRO A 23 -8.81 6.41 -16.79
N PRO A 24 -10.01 5.86 -17.05
CA PRO A 24 -11.03 5.79 -16.03
C PRO A 24 -10.59 4.87 -14.88
N ILE A 25 -11.06 5.20 -13.67
CA ILE A 25 -10.90 4.35 -12.50
C ILE A 25 -11.60 3.00 -12.74
N PRO A 26 -10.91 1.85 -12.55
CA PRO A 26 -11.53 0.54 -12.68
C PRO A 26 -12.69 0.34 -11.70
N LYS A 27 -13.75 -0.35 -12.14
CA LYS A 27 -14.92 -0.65 -11.29
C LYS A 27 -14.51 -1.35 -9.99
N ARG A 28 -13.63 -2.36 -10.10
CA ARG A 28 -13.06 -3.15 -8.99
C ARG A 28 -11.79 -2.54 -8.38
N GLY A 29 -11.54 -1.25 -8.60
CA GLY A 29 -10.45 -0.48 -7.98
C GLY A 29 -9.05 -0.73 -8.55
N VAL A 30 -8.75 -1.92 -9.04
CA VAL A 30 -7.41 -2.31 -9.52
C VAL A 30 -7.38 -2.58 -11.02
N VAL A 31 -6.19 -2.52 -11.62
CA VAL A 31 -6.01 -2.74 -13.06
C VAL A 31 -5.84 -4.22 -13.35
N GLU A 32 -6.88 -4.86 -13.89
CA GLU A 32 -6.87 -6.32 -14.13
C GLU A 32 -6.36 -6.68 -15.52
N SER A 33 -5.17 -6.18 -15.84
CA SER A 33 -4.45 -6.42 -17.08
C SER A 33 -2.94 -6.30 -16.85
N ASP A 34 -2.16 -6.83 -17.78
CA ASP A 34 -0.70 -6.66 -17.75
C ASP A 34 -0.30 -5.18 -17.75
N LEU A 35 0.80 -4.86 -17.04
CA LEU A 35 1.36 -3.53 -16.90
C LEU A 35 2.85 -3.56 -17.22
N GLY A 36 3.21 -3.29 -18.48
CA GLY A 36 4.58 -3.40 -18.95
C GLY A 36 5.09 -4.84 -18.81
N GLY A 37 6.23 -5.03 -18.13
CA GLY A 37 6.82 -6.35 -17.84
C GLY A 37 6.23 -7.05 -16.61
N TRP A 38 5.03 -6.65 -16.16
CA TRP A 38 4.32 -7.25 -15.03
C TRP A 38 3.01 -7.88 -15.48
N LYS A 39 2.90 -9.21 -15.33
CA LYS A 39 1.70 -9.98 -15.65
C LYS A 39 0.69 -9.93 -14.53
N PHE A 40 -0.55 -9.59 -14.87
CA PHE A 40 -1.64 -9.67 -13.91
C PHE A 40 -1.94 -11.13 -13.55
N ARG A 41 -2.08 -11.44 -12.26
CA ARG A 41 -2.30 -12.82 -11.80
C ARG A 41 -3.57 -12.99 -11.01
N ARG A 42 -3.87 -12.06 -10.10
CA ARG A 42 -5.00 -12.23 -9.19
C ARG A 42 -5.61 -10.89 -8.84
N TYR A 43 -6.93 -10.89 -8.79
CA TYR A 43 -7.75 -9.89 -8.12
C TYR A 43 -8.35 -10.51 -6.84
N GLN A 44 -8.50 -9.71 -5.79
CA GLN A 44 -9.28 -10.10 -4.61
C GLN A 44 -9.85 -8.88 -3.88
N PRO A 45 -11.08 -8.91 -3.35
CA PRO A 45 -11.49 -8.00 -2.29
C PRO A 45 -10.73 -8.33 -1.00
N VAL A 46 -10.36 -7.31 -0.23
CA VAL A 46 -9.68 -7.49 1.06
C VAL A 46 -10.49 -6.83 2.17
N LEU A 47 -10.50 -7.47 3.33
CA LEU A 47 -11.21 -6.98 4.51
C LEU A 47 -10.38 -5.96 5.31
N ASP A 48 -9.07 -5.97 5.11
CA ASP A 48 -8.15 -5.12 5.86
C ASP A 48 -8.08 -3.72 5.26
N VAL A 49 -8.37 -2.72 6.08
CA VAL A 49 -8.32 -1.29 5.74
C VAL A 49 -7.24 -0.65 6.61
N GLU A 50 -6.05 -0.46 6.02
CA GLU A 50 -4.87 0.02 6.75
C GLU A 50 -5.02 1.47 7.25
N VAL A 51 -5.68 2.32 6.48
CA VAL A 51 -5.95 3.71 6.83
C VAL A 51 -7.39 3.84 7.30
N TYR A 52 -7.60 3.90 8.61
CA TYR A 52 -8.93 4.07 9.17
C TYR A 52 -9.38 5.54 9.10
N VAL A 53 -10.60 5.79 8.60
CA VAL A 53 -11.23 7.12 8.59
C VAL A 53 -12.56 7.02 9.33
N GLY A 54 -12.67 7.73 10.46
CA GLY A 54 -13.84 7.67 11.33
C GLY A 54 -15.13 8.02 10.60
N ALA A 55 -16.19 7.24 10.86
CA ALA A 55 -17.51 7.38 10.23
C ALA A 55 -17.51 7.43 8.68
N ASN A 56 -16.50 6.82 8.04
CA ASN A 56 -16.38 6.77 6.58
C ASN A 56 -16.07 5.33 6.14
N PRO A 57 -17.12 4.51 5.88
CA PRO A 57 -16.96 3.13 5.44
C PRO A 57 -16.07 3.02 4.20
N ALA A 58 -15.31 1.91 4.13
CA ALA A 58 -14.37 1.68 3.05
C ALA A 58 -14.43 0.24 2.52
N GLU A 59 -14.15 0.10 1.23
CA GLU A 59 -13.95 -1.16 0.54
C GLU A 59 -12.51 -1.22 0.03
N ALA A 60 -11.82 -2.33 0.23
CA ALA A 60 -10.45 -2.49 -0.24
C ALA A 60 -10.34 -3.62 -1.26
N TYR A 61 -9.47 -3.39 -2.25
CA TYR A 61 -9.24 -4.28 -3.37
C TYR A 61 -7.74 -4.50 -3.54
N THR A 62 -7.34 -5.71 -3.93
CA THR A 62 -5.95 -6.02 -4.25
C THR A 62 -5.80 -6.64 -5.64
N ALA A 63 -4.71 -6.28 -6.31
CA ALA A 63 -4.20 -6.97 -7.50
C ALA A 63 -2.75 -7.41 -7.28
N SER A 64 -2.46 -8.65 -7.67
CA SER A 64 -1.11 -9.20 -7.66
C SER A 64 -0.57 -9.35 -9.08
N TYR A 65 0.67 -8.94 -9.27
CA TYR A 65 1.38 -9.00 -10.54
C TYR A 65 2.70 -9.73 -10.38
N VAL A 66 3.06 -10.54 -11.37
CA VAL A 66 4.31 -11.29 -11.41
C VAL A 66 5.17 -10.77 -12.57
N ARG A 67 6.48 -10.69 -12.35
CA ARG A 67 7.40 -10.26 -13.40
C ARG A 67 7.48 -11.29 -14.54
N ASP A 68 7.42 -10.84 -15.79
CA ASP A 68 7.49 -11.69 -17.00
C ASP A 68 8.71 -12.65 -16.97
N GLU A 69 9.86 -12.19 -16.49
CA GLU A 69 11.08 -12.99 -16.39
C GLU A 69 10.97 -14.15 -15.38
N ALA A 70 10.25 -13.95 -14.28
CA ALA A 70 10.05 -14.97 -13.26
C ALA A 70 9.24 -16.16 -13.78
N GLU A 71 8.27 -15.86 -14.64
CA GLU A 71 7.46 -16.89 -15.28
C GLU A 71 8.26 -17.71 -16.28
N LYS A 72 9.09 -17.05 -17.09
CA LYS A 72 10.01 -17.71 -18.01
C LYS A 72 11.01 -18.59 -17.27
N ARG A 73 11.45 -18.14 -16.09
CA ARG A 73 12.31 -18.91 -15.19
C ARG A 73 11.59 -20.10 -14.53
N GLY A 74 10.26 -20.13 -14.54
CA GLY A 74 9.46 -21.19 -13.92
C GLY A 74 9.49 -21.16 -12.38
N ARG A 75 9.96 -20.07 -11.78
CA ARG A 75 10.01 -19.87 -10.32
C ARG A 75 9.76 -18.39 -10.01
N ILE A 76 8.84 -18.17 -9.08
CA ILE A 76 8.46 -16.85 -8.58
C ILE A 76 9.05 -16.70 -7.18
N GLU A 77 9.89 -15.70 -6.99
CA GLU A 77 10.44 -15.29 -5.68
C GLU A 77 9.66 -14.06 -5.16
N ASP A 78 9.80 -13.73 -3.87
CA ASP A 78 9.11 -12.57 -3.27
C ASP A 78 9.37 -11.27 -4.07
N ALA A 79 10.62 -11.08 -4.52
CA ALA A 79 11.04 -9.95 -5.34
C ALA A 79 10.27 -9.83 -6.68
N ASP A 80 9.81 -10.97 -7.21
CA ASP A 80 9.11 -11.10 -8.49
C ASP A 80 7.61 -10.79 -8.39
N LEU A 81 7.11 -10.45 -7.19
CA LEU A 81 5.71 -10.12 -6.93
C LEU A 81 5.53 -8.63 -6.62
N VAL A 82 4.59 -7.96 -7.30
CA VAL A 82 4.06 -6.65 -6.87
C VAL A 82 2.61 -6.84 -6.48
N ASN A 83 2.22 -6.33 -5.31
CA ASN A 83 0.83 -6.18 -4.93
C ASN A 83 0.43 -4.71 -5.01
N VAL A 84 -0.80 -4.47 -5.43
CA VAL A 84 -1.43 -3.15 -5.41
C VAL A 84 -2.71 -3.24 -4.62
N PHE A 85 -2.83 -2.42 -3.60
CA PHE A 85 -4.03 -2.23 -2.80
C PHE A 85 -4.65 -0.89 -3.15
N VAL A 86 -5.97 -0.89 -3.35
CA VAL A 86 -6.77 0.32 -3.50
C VAL A 86 -7.90 0.26 -2.50
N THR A 87 -7.88 1.16 -1.53
CA THR A 87 -8.97 1.37 -0.59
C THR A 87 -9.84 2.51 -1.11
N ARG A 88 -11.15 2.27 -1.21
CA ARG A 88 -12.16 3.23 -1.62
C ARG A 88 -13.04 3.57 -0.43
N TYR A 89 -13.07 4.83 -0.05
CA TYR A 89 -13.95 5.34 0.99
C TYR A 89 -15.26 5.82 0.37
N GLN A 90 -16.32 5.86 1.18
CA GLN A 90 -17.59 6.43 0.78
C GLN A 90 -17.45 7.93 0.46
N LYS A 91 -16.66 8.66 1.26
CA LYS A 91 -16.45 10.11 1.17
C LYS A 91 -14.96 10.47 1.10
N ALA A 92 -14.63 11.61 0.51
CA ALA A 92 -13.25 12.11 0.41
C ALA A 92 -12.71 12.78 1.69
N PRO A 93 -13.52 13.54 2.46
CA PRO A 93 -13.10 14.12 3.71
C PRO A 93 -12.38 13.16 4.67
N GLY A 94 -11.30 13.65 5.27
CA GLY A 94 -10.48 12.92 6.24
C GLY A 94 -9.45 11.95 5.64
N VAL A 95 -9.63 11.48 4.39
CA VAL A 95 -8.75 10.45 3.78
C VAL A 95 -7.29 10.91 3.72
N LEU A 96 -7.04 12.14 3.25
CA LEU A 96 -5.68 12.70 3.18
C LEU A 96 -5.05 12.80 4.58
N ARG A 97 -5.78 13.37 5.54
CA ARG A 97 -5.30 13.58 6.90
C ARG A 97 -4.91 12.27 7.57
N GLU A 98 -5.78 11.26 7.50
CA GLU A 98 -5.51 9.96 8.13
C GLU A 98 -4.42 9.18 7.38
N THR A 99 -4.29 9.33 6.06
CA THR A 99 -3.15 8.76 5.32
C THR A 99 -1.81 9.34 5.80
N VAL A 100 -1.75 10.67 5.97
CA VAL A 100 -0.55 11.35 6.49
C VAL A 100 -0.28 10.94 7.94
N ARG A 101 -1.32 10.86 8.77
CA ARG A 101 -1.20 10.40 10.17
C ARG A 101 -0.64 8.97 10.25
N PHE A 102 -1.17 8.06 9.44
CA PHE A 102 -0.71 6.68 9.35
C PHE A 102 0.77 6.61 8.93
N ALA A 103 1.16 7.35 7.89
CA ALA A 103 2.55 7.35 7.43
C ALA A 103 3.53 7.93 8.47
N ARG A 104 3.14 8.98 9.19
CA ARG A 104 3.96 9.53 10.29
C ARG A 104 4.09 8.56 11.46
N ARG A 105 3.02 7.78 11.77
CA ARG A 105 3.09 6.71 12.76
C ARG A 105 4.09 5.64 12.31
N LEU A 106 4.02 5.18 11.06
CA LEU A 106 4.97 4.22 10.50
C LEU A 106 6.42 4.73 10.57
N ALA A 107 6.64 6.02 10.30
CA ALA A 107 7.97 6.63 10.39
C ALA A 107 8.56 6.62 11.82
N GLN A 108 7.71 6.47 12.84
CA GLN A 108 8.11 6.37 14.25
C GLN A 108 8.25 4.91 14.72
N GLU A 109 7.75 3.95 13.96
CA GLU A 109 7.86 2.53 14.28
C GLU A 109 9.28 2.03 13.96
N ALA A 110 9.84 1.22 14.87
CA ALA A 110 11.17 0.65 14.66
C ALA A 110 11.15 -0.30 13.46
N GLY A 111 12.04 -0.07 12.49
CA GLY A 111 12.23 -0.94 11.34
C GLY A 111 11.64 -0.42 10.02
N TYR A 112 10.93 0.72 10.04
CA TYR A 112 10.49 1.40 8.82
C TYR A 112 11.16 2.76 8.64
N THR A 113 11.43 3.10 7.38
CA THR A 113 11.82 4.41 6.90
C THR A 113 10.73 4.90 5.96
N VAL A 114 10.25 6.13 6.18
CA VAL A 114 9.21 6.75 5.35
C VAL A 114 9.76 8.03 4.75
N GLU A 115 9.74 8.12 3.43
CA GLU A 115 10.24 9.26 2.67
C GLU A 115 9.13 9.82 1.78
N GLU A 116 9.10 11.14 1.62
CA GLU A 116 8.23 11.79 0.64
C GLU A 116 9.01 12.04 -0.65
N GLY A 117 8.43 11.68 -1.80
CA GLY A 117 9.06 11.92 -3.09
C GLY A 117 8.13 11.81 -4.27
N LYS A 118 8.71 11.80 -5.47
CA LYS A 118 7.99 11.47 -6.71
C LYS A 118 8.46 10.11 -7.23
N VAL A 119 7.52 9.21 -7.49
CA VAL A 119 7.77 7.89 -8.09
C VAL A 119 6.83 7.74 -9.28
N GLY A 120 7.37 7.46 -10.47
CA GLY A 120 6.54 7.39 -11.69
C GLY A 120 5.74 8.66 -11.97
N GLY A 121 6.29 9.84 -11.62
CA GLY A 121 5.60 11.13 -11.73
C GLY A 121 4.57 11.43 -10.63
N VAL A 122 4.22 10.46 -9.79
CA VAL A 122 3.24 10.58 -8.70
C VAL A 122 3.93 11.04 -7.42
N ARG A 123 3.42 12.10 -6.77
CA ARG A 123 3.88 12.43 -5.41
C ARG A 123 3.33 11.41 -4.42
N ALA A 124 4.22 10.72 -3.71
CA ALA A 124 3.86 9.61 -2.86
C ALA A 124 4.79 9.49 -1.66
N LEU A 125 4.40 8.62 -0.74
CA LEU A 125 5.15 8.22 0.44
C LEU A 125 5.80 6.87 0.15
N THR A 126 7.13 6.84 0.12
CA THR A 126 7.91 5.62 -0.03
C THR A 126 8.21 5.07 1.36
N ILE A 127 7.78 3.84 1.63
CA ILE A 127 7.91 3.15 2.91
C ILE A 127 8.80 1.93 2.66
N THR A 128 9.95 1.88 3.33
CA THR A 128 10.90 0.77 3.22
C THR A 128 11.26 0.26 4.61
N GLY A 129 11.46 -1.03 4.76
CA GLY A 129 11.70 -1.62 6.07
C GLY A 129 11.32 -3.09 6.12
N ASN A 130 11.82 -3.83 7.11
CA ASN A 130 11.42 -5.24 7.34
C ASN A 130 11.44 -6.16 6.10
N GLY A 131 12.34 -5.89 5.14
CA GLY A 131 12.45 -6.65 3.89
C GLY A 131 11.33 -6.38 2.88
N GLU A 132 10.62 -5.26 2.99
CA GLU A 132 9.57 -4.82 2.07
C GLU A 132 9.75 -3.37 1.63
N ALA A 133 9.17 -3.06 0.46
CA ALA A 133 9.10 -1.71 -0.07
C ALA A 133 7.70 -1.44 -0.60
N TRP A 134 7.14 -0.30 -0.19
CA TRP A 134 5.81 0.17 -0.53
C TRP A 134 5.85 1.64 -0.96
N VAL A 135 4.96 2.01 -1.87
CA VAL A 135 4.68 3.38 -2.27
C VAL A 135 3.20 3.62 -2.07
N MET A 136 2.83 4.64 -1.32
CA MET A 136 1.45 4.92 -0.93
C MET A 136 1.08 6.38 -1.14
N TRP A 137 -0.15 6.65 -1.57
CA TRP A 137 -0.67 8.01 -1.68
C TRP A 137 -2.19 8.07 -1.52
N ALA A 138 -2.68 9.22 -1.04
CA ALA A 138 -4.10 9.56 -1.06
C ALA A 138 -4.48 10.12 -2.44
N ALA A 139 -5.67 9.76 -2.93
CA ALA A 139 -6.24 10.19 -4.21
C ALA A 139 -7.75 10.45 -4.05
N SER A 140 -8.09 11.66 -3.56
CA SER A 140 -9.47 12.02 -3.18
C SER A 140 -10.04 10.99 -2.19
N ARG A 141 -11.15 10.32 -2.50
CA ARG A 141 -11.75 9.25 -1.68
C ARG A 141 -11.05 7.89 -1.76
N HIS A 142 -9.80 7.84 -2.19
CA HIS A 142 -9.06 6.58 -2.30
C HIS A 142 -7.69 6.68 -1.63
N VAL A 143 -7.18 5.54 -1.17
CA VAL A 143 -5.76 5.35 -0.84
C VAL A 143 -5.23 4.24 -1.72
N VAL A 144 -4.11 4.50 -2.38
CA VAL A 144 -3.42 3.51 -3.22
C VAL A 144 -2.10 3.15 -2.57
N LYS A 145 -1.79 1.86 -2.51
CA LYS A 145 -0.54 1.30 -1.99
C LYS A 145 0.00 0.26 -2.98
N VAL A 146 1.22 0.47 -3.49
CA VAL A 146 1.88 -0.38 -4.48
C VAL A 146 3.18 -0.89 -3.87
N GLY A 147 3.46 -2.19 -3.91
CA GLY A 147 4.72 -2.70 -3.34
C GLY A 147 4.70 -4.19 -3.06
N GLY A 148 5.56 -4.62 -2.14
CA GLY A 148 5.69 -6.03 -1.77
C GLY A 148 6.95 -6.32 -0.97
N ARG A 149 7.10 -7.59 -0.60
CA ARG A 149 8.25 -8.13 0.13
C ARG A 149 9.40 -8.48 -0.83
N GLY A 150 10.58 -8.70 -0.26
CA GLY A 150 11.76 -9.17 -0.99
C GLY A 150 12.32 -8.16 -1.99
N ARG A 151 12.08 -6.86 -1.78
CA ARG A 151 12.49 -5.80 -2.72
C ARG A 151 12.94 -4.53 -2.02
N ASP A 152 13.88 -3.86 -2.66
CA ASP A 152 14.45 -2.59 -2.20
C ASP A 152 13.68 -1.37 -2.71
N GLY A 153 12.71 -1.58 -3.60
CA GLY A 153 11.94 -0.50 -4.20
C GLY A 153 10.75 -0.97 -5.02
N VAL A 154 9.89 -0.01 -5.38
CA VAL A 154 8.66 -0.25 -6.13
C VAL A 154 8.86 0.16 -7.59
N PRO A 155 8.46 -0.67 -8.58
CA PRO A 155 8.62 -0.33 -9.99
C PRO A 155 7.86 0.96 -10.36
N ALA A 156 8.59 1.97 -10.86
CA ALA A 156 8.00 3.28 -11.17
C ALA A 156 6.83 3.21 -12.17
N GLY A 157 6.92 2.33 -13.18
CA GLY A 157 5.83 2.14 -14.15
C GLY A 157 4.54 1.58 -13.55
N MET A 158 4.62 0.82 -12.45
CA MET A 158 3.43 0.38 -11.71
C MET A 158 2.77 1.55 -10.98
N VAL A 159 3.59 2.42 -10.37
CA VAL A 159 3.11 3.62 -9.69
C VAL A 159 2.50 4.60 -10.68
N GLU A 160 3.14 4.83 -11.82
CA GLU A 160 2.64 5.68 -12.91
C GLU A 160 1.28 5.19 -13.44
N ALA A 161 1.17 3.90 -13.78
CA ALA A 161 -0.07 3.32 -14.32
C ALA A 161 -1.28 3.50 -13.38
N TYR A 162 -1.04 3.44 -12.06
CA TYR A 162 -2.06 3.71 -11.06
C TYR A 162 -2.25 5.20 -10.81
N GLY A 163 -1.19 5.99 -10.81
CA GLY A 163 -1.23 7.45 -10.64
C GLY A 163 -2.04 8.18 -11.69
N ASP A 164 -2.02 7.69 -12.93
CA ASP A 164 -2.85 8.22 -14.02
C ASP A 164 -4.36 8.11 -13.73
N ARG A 165 -4.75 7.04 -13.03
CA ARG A 165 -6.15 6.74 -12.63
C ARG A 165 -6.49 7.33 -11.27
N TYR A 166 -5.52 7.39 -10.39
CA TYR A 166 -5.61 7.85 -9.00
C TYR A 166 -4.60 8.97 -8.74
N PRO A 167 -4.88 10.20 -9.21
CA PRO A 167 -3.97 11.32 -9.05
C PRO A 167 -3.74 11.63 -7.57
N SER A 168 -2.48 11.76 -7.18
CA SER A 168 -2.14 12.09 -5.80
C SER A 168 -2.64 13.47 -5.39
N VAL A 169 -3.21 13.55 -4.19
CA VAL A 169 -3.59 14.80 -3.53
C VAL A 169 -2.65 15.16 -2.37
N LEU A 170 -1.53 14.43 -2.21
CA LEU A 170 -0.55 14.75 -1.18
C LEU A 170 0.08 16.13 -1.46
N PRO A 171 0.08 17.07 -0.50
CA PRO A 171 0.89 18.28 -0.62
C PRO A 171 2.38 17.95 -0.43
N SER A 172 3.25 18.93 -0.67
CA SER A 172 4.66 18.83 -0.31
C SER A 172 4.87 19.03 1.18
N GLY A 173 5.84 18.33 1.77
CA GLY A 173 6.15 18.43 3.20
C GLY A 173 5.12 17.72 4.06
N VAL A 174 4.47 16.66 3.58
CA VAL A 174 3.43 15.94 4.35
C VAL A 174 4.00 15.24 5.58
N LEU A 175 5.28 14.88 5.57
CA LEU A 175 5.93 14.27 6.74
C LEU A 175 6.33 15.32 7.80
N GLU A 176 6.47 16.58 7.40
CA GLU A 176 6.96 17.67 8.25
C GLU A 176 5.94 18.81 8.35
N GLY A 177 5.39 19.05 9.55
CA GLY A 177 4.49 20.19 9.79
C GLY A 177 3.11 19.78 10.32
N ALA A 178 2.15 20.70 10.27
CA ALA A 178 0.79 20.43 10.74
C ALA A 178 0.15 19.29 9.92
N LEU A 179 -0.72 18.50 10.56
CA LEU A 179 -1.56 17.56 9.81
C LEU A 179 -2.48 18.36 8.89
N PRO A 180 -2.75 17.88 7.66
CA PRO A 180 -3.75 18.52 6.80
C PRO A 180 -5.06 18.71 7.55
N GLU A 181 -5.66 19.88 7.42
CA GLU A 181 -6.98 20.14 7.98
C GLU A 181 -7.97 19.12 7.39
N PRO A 182 -8.90 18.58 8.19
CA PRO A 182 -9.97 17.78 7.62
C PRO A 182 -10.73 18.67 6.63
N GLU A 183 -10.86 18.22 5.39
CA GLU A 183 -11.81 18.83 4.47
C GLU A 183 -13.18 18.80 5.16
N LEU A 184 -13.70 19.95 5.56
CA LEU A 184 -15.01 20.01 6.21
C LEU A 184 -16.03 19.51 5.18
N GLU A 185 -16.82 18.50 5.53
CA GLU A 185 -18.00 18.19 4.74
C GLU A 185 -18.84 19.47 4.64
N ALA A 186 -19.16 19.90 3.43
CA ALA A 186 -20.24 20.85 3.23
C ALA A 186 -21.56 20.11 3.58
N GLY A 187 -21.85 19.97 4.87
CA GLY A 187 -22.98 19.20 5.38
C GLY A 187 -22.66 18.55 6.72
N GLU A 188 -23.26 19.08 7.77
CA GLU A 188 -23.09 18.69 9.17
C GLU A 188 -23.29 17.19 9.42
N GLY A 189 -22.18 16.46 9.58
CA GLY A 189 -22.13 15.36 10.53
C GLY A 189 -21.45 15.87 11.78
N LYS A 190 -22.21 16.19 12.84
CA LYS A 190 -21.59 16.38 14.16
C LYS A 190 -20.73 15.15 14.46
N PRO A 191 -19.54 15.31 15.06
CA PRO A 191 -18.83 14.16 15.61
C PRO A 191 -19.84 13.37 16.45
N VAL A 192 -19.99 12.08 16.18
CA VAL A 192 -20.67 11.20 17.13
C VAL A 192 -19.74 11.21 18.34
N GLU A 193 -20.08 12.00 19.35
CA GLU A 193 -19.53 11.79 20.69
C GLU A 193 -19.87 10.35 21.04
N ASP A 194 -18.85 9.52 21.21
CA ASP A 194 -19.01 8.21 21.85
C ASP A 194 -19.53 8.48 23.26
N ASP A 195 -20.86 8.53 23.42
CA ASP A 195 -21.49 8.57 24.73
C ASP A 195 -21.33 7.17 25.33
N PRO A 196 -20.51 6.98 26.38
CA PRO A 196 -20.33 5.68 27.02
C PRO A 196 -21.61 5.16 27.69
N LYS A 197 -22.71 5.94 27.66
CA LYS A 197 -24.03 5.57 28.17
C LYS A 197 -25.08 5.37 27.08
N ALA A 198 -24.74 5.47 25.80
CA ALA A 198 -25.69 5.19 24.72
C ALA A 198 -26.21 3.74 24.85
N PRO A 199 -27.53 3.52 24.72
CA PRO A 199 -28.09 2.17 24.74
C PRO A 199 -27.54 1.36 23.55
N TYR A 200 -27.15 0.12 23.84
CA TYR A 200 -26.58 -0.81 22.88
C TYR A 200 -27.47 -0.98 21.64
N ASP A 201 -26.90 -0.80 20.45
CA ASP A 201 -27.57 -1.04 19.16
C ASP A 201 -27.68 -2.56 18.91
N PRO A 202 -28.90 -3.14 18.94
CA PRO A 202 -29.10 -4.57 18.77
C PRO A 202 -28.77 -5.09 17.36
N ASP A 203 -28.69 -4.20 16.36
CA ASP A 203 -28.36 -4.54 14.97
C ASP A 203 -26.85 -4.37 14.67
N ASN A 204 -26.08 -3.86 15.63
CA ASN A 204 -24.63 -3.76 15.50
C ASN A 204 -24.04 -5.18 15.48
N PRO A 205 -23.26 -5.57 14.46
CA PRO A 205 -22.64 -6.89 14.41
C PRO A 205 -21.85 -7.12 15.69
N GLN A 206 -22.26 -8.12 16.48
CA GLN A 206 -21.48 -8.56 17.61
C GLN A 206 -20.14 -9.06 17.07
N ALA A 207 -19.04 -8.56 17.63
CA ALA A 207 -17.77 -9.23 17.47
C ALA A 207 -17.98 -10.70 17.87
N ASP A 208 -17.44 -11.62 17.09
CA ASP A 208 -17.55 -13.07 17.33
C ASP A 208 -16.64 -13.49 18.50
N VAL A 209 -16.79 -12.80 19.63
CA VAL A 209 -16.06 -13.02 20.88
C VAL A 209 -16.67 -14.15 21.70
N GLY A 210 -17.79 -14.75 21.24
CA GLY A 210 -18.49 -15.84 21.90
C GLY A 210 -17.73 -17.17 21.90
N ASP A 211 -16.83 -17.38 20.93
CA ASP A 211 -16.12 -18.66 20.74
C ASP A 211 -14.59 -18.55 20.94
N VAL A 212 -14.13 -17.53 21.67
CA VAL A 212 -12.73 -17.52 22.12
C VAL A 212 -12.61 -18.54 23.25
N ASN A 213 -12.15 -19.75 22.90
CA ASN A 213 -11.77 -20.75 23.89
C ASN A 213 -10.56 -20.21 24.69
N THR A 214 -10.84 -19.65 25.85
CA THR A 214 -9.87 -19.01 26.75
C THR A 214 -8.76 -19.96 27.16
N ASP A 215 -9.07 -21.24 27.36
CA ASP A 215 -8.09 -22.26 27.73
C ASP A 215 -7.07 -22.47 26.61
N LYS A 216 -7.53 -22.46 25.35
CA LYS A 216 -6.66 -22.57 24.18
C LYS A 216 -5.78 -21.34 24.00
N LEU A 217 -6.31 -20.15 24.31
CA LEU A 217 -5.57 -18.90 24.25
C LEU A 217 -4.47 -18.86 25.33
N ASP A 218 -4.81 -19.23 26.56
CA ASP A 218 -3.87 -19.29 27.67
C ASP A 218 -2.75 -20.31 27.39
N GLN A 219 -3.11 -21.46 26.82
CA GLN A 219 -2.13 -22.46 26.41
C GLN A 219 -1.20 -21.95 25.30
N GLN A 220 -1.73 -21.20 24.33
CA GLN A 220 -0.91 -20.56 23.29
C GLN A 220 0.03 -19.48 23.85
N ILE A 221 -0.42 -18.73 24.85
CA ILE A 221 0.39 -17.72 25.54
C ILE A 221 1.55 -18.39 26.29
N GLU A 222 1.27 -19.45 27.03
CA GLU A 222 2.30 -20.19 27.78
C GLU A 222 3.28 -20.92 26.85
N ASP A 223 2.79 -21.53 25.77
CA ASP A 223 3.67 -22.15 24.75
C ASP A 223 4.55 -21.11 24.04
N LYS A 224 4.04 -19.90 23.82
CA LYS A 224 4.84 -18.80 23.28
C LYS A 224 5.93 -18.38 24.28
N LYS A 225 5.58 -18.17 25.55
CA LYS A 225 6.55 -17.82 26.60
C LYS A 225 7.66 -18.86 26.73
N ARG A 226 7.31 -20.16 26.69
CA ARG A 226 8.31 -21.25 26.76
C ARG A 226 9.26 -21.22 25.57
N ARG A 227 8.75 -21.03 24.34
CA ARG A 227 9.59 -20.91 23.14
C ARG A 227 10.52 -19.70 23.21
N ASP A 228 10.01 -18.55 23.66
CA ASP A 228 10.80 -17.33 23.79
C ASP A 228 11.92 -17.49 24.84
N GLU A 229 11.65 -18.21 25.95
CA GLU A 229 12.67 -18.51 26.97
C GLU A 229 13.73 -19.51 26.46
N GLU A 230 13.32 -20.56 25.74
CA GLU A 230 14.22 -21.53 25.12
C GLU A 230 15.14 -20.87 24.10
N GLN A 231 14.58 -20.00 23.24
CA GLN A 231 15.36 -19.24 22.26
C GLN A 231 16.38 -18.34 22.96
N ARG A 232 15.98 -17.62 24.01
CA ARG A 232 16.90 -16.75 24.78
C ARG A 232 18.07 -17.53 25.38
N LYS A 233 17.82 -18.74 25.91
CA LYS A 233 18.88 -19.61 26.45
C LYS A 233 19.82 -20.12 25.35
N ALA A 234 19.27 -20.44 24.17
CA ALA A 234 20.08 -20.86 23.02
C ALA A 234 21.00 -19.73 22.53
N ASP A 235 20.47 -18.51 22.41
CA ASP A 235 21.22 -17.33 21.99
C ASP A 235 22.33 -16.99 22.98
N GLU A 236 22.06 -17.09 24.30
CA GLU A 236 23.05 -16.88 25.36
C GLU A 236 24.18 -17.91 25.29
N ALA A 237 23.85 -19.20 25.13
CA ALA A 237 24.84 -20.27 25.00
C ALA A 237 25.68 -20.13 23.73
N GLU A 238 25.11 -19.64 22.63
CA GLU A 238 25.85 -19.35 21.40
C GLU A 238 26.84 -18.20 21.60
N LEU A 239 26.41 -17.12 22.26
CA LEU A 239 27.27 -15.98 22.57
C LEU A 239 28.49 -16.39 23.42
N GLU A 240 28.27 -17.22 24.45
CA GLU A 240 29.36 -17.74 25.27
C GLU A 240 30.37 -18.59 24.47
N ARG A 241 29.89 -19.41 23.52
CA ARG A 241 30.76 -20.20 22.63
C ARG A 241 31.59 -19.29 21.72
N GLN A 242 30.98 -18.28 21.13
CA GLN A 242 31.67 -17.32 20.28
C GLN A 242 32.75 -16.56 21.06
N ASP A 243 32.47 -16.17 22.30
CA ASP A 243 33.44 -15.49 23.17
C ASP A 243 34.59 -16.40 23.59
N ALA A 244 34.32 -17.68 23.87
CA ALA A 244 35.37 -18.67 24.15
C ALA A 244 36.30 -18.88 22.95
N GLU A 245 35.76 -18.94 21.72
CA GLU A 245 36.56 -19.04 20.50
C GLU A 245 37.41 -17.78 20.24
N ARG A 246 36.83 -16.59 20.46
CA ARG A 246 37.56 -15.32 20.34
C ARG A 246 38.73 -15.25 21.31
N LYS A 247 38.56 -15.75 22.54
CA LYS A 247 39.64 -15.83 23.54
C LYS A 247 40.73 -16.83 23.13
N LYS A 248 40.39 -17.95 22.49
CA LYS A 248 41.38 -18.91 21.96
C LYS A 248 42.20 -18.33 20.80
N LYS A 249 41.60 -17.55 19.90
CA LYS A 249 42.30 -16.93 18.76
C LYS A 249 43.25 -15.78 19.14
N LYS A 250 43.13 -15.24 20.36
CA LYS A 250 43.98 -14.15 20.88
C LYS A 250 45.19 -14.63 21.69
N ARG A 251 45.33 -15.94 21.91
CA ARG A 251 46.48 -16.59 22.55
C ARG A 251 47.36 -17.22 21.50
#